data_AF-A0A554PAJ7-F1
#
_entry.id   AF-A0A554PAJ7-F1
#
_cell.length_a   1.000
_cell.length_b   1.000
_cell.length_c   1.000
_cell.angle_alpha   90.00
_cell.angle_beta   90.00
_cell.angle_gamma   90.00
#
_symmetry.space_group_name_H-M   'P 1'
#
loop_
_entity.id
_entity.type
_entity.pdbx_description
1 polymer ?
#
loop_
_entity_poly.entity_id
_entity_poly.type
_entity_poly.pdbx_seq_one_letter_code
_entity_poly.pdbx_strand_id
1 'polypeptide(L)'
;MPINKSVPRSPASQAASLVLREAKRLHRTATSGSLASALPILRRLLASNSLPGLSLPELYRQRDKVQRKHLLRTLASEAGFAHWESYRQVLDELAPEQLQHFELVYRQAGHLNCWFSSPDEARQYVAHHGGRLLCVGQQAVVLVDLPAA
;
A
#
# COMPACT_ATOMS: atom_id res chain seq x y z
N MET A 1 25.05 -26.94 -20.95
CA MET A 1 23.57 -26.72 -20.98
C MET A 1 22.89 -28.07 -20.95
N PRO A 2 21.67 -28.24 -20.39
CA PRO A 2 20.93 -27.38 -19.46
C PRO A 2 20.23 -28.17 -18.33
N ILE A 3 19.97 -27.57 -17.17
CA ILE A 3 18.67 -27.76 -16.48
C ILE A 3 18.32 -26.43 -15.80
N ASN A 4 17.74 -25.52 -16.57
CA ASN A 4 17.00 -24.40 -16.01
C ASN A 4 15.71 -24.98 -15.43
N LYS A 5 15.72 -25.37 -14.15
CA LYS A 5 14.48 -25.68 -13.42
C LYS A 5 13.76 -24.35 -13.23
N SER A 6 12.97 -23.97 -14.22
CA SER A 6 11.91 -22.99 -14.04
C SER A 6 11.00 -23.51 -12.93
N VAL A 7 11.22 -23.02 -11.72
CA VAL A 7 10.32 -23.20 -10.58
C VAL A 7 8.93 -22.81 -11.06
N PRO A 8 7.92 -23.70 -10.98
CA PRO A 8 6.56 -23.34 -11.33
C PRO A 8 6.15 -22.21 -10.39
N ARG A 9 5.98 -21.02 -10.94
CA ARG A 9 5.51 -19.86 -10.19
C ARG A 9 4.07 -20.17 -9.82
N SER A 10 3.82 -20.63 -8.60
CA SER A 10 2.47 -20.87 -8.10
C SER A 10 1.59 -19.66 -8.44
N PRO A 11 0.35 -19.88 -8.91
CA PRO A 11 -0.56 -18.78 -9.20
C PRO A 11 -0.62 -17.90 -7.96
N ALA A 12 -0.39 -16.59 -8.15
CA ALA A 12 -0.38 -15.66 -7.05
C ALA A 12 -1.72 -15.74 -6.32
N SER A 13 -1.71 -15.81 -4.99
CA SER A 13 -2.94 -15.72 -4.19
C SER A 13 -3.75 -14.47 -4.59
N GLN A 14 -5.05 -14.49 -4.31
CA GLN A 14 -5.90 -13.32 -4.59
C GLN A 14 -5.36 -12.07 -3.87
N ALA A 15 -4.90 -12.22 -2.62
CA ALA A 15 -4.25 -11.17 -1.85
C ALA A 15 -2.96 -10.68 -2.52
N ALA A 16 -2.07 -11.57 -2.96
CA ALA A 16 -0.86 -11.18 -3.70
C ALA A 16 -1.19 -10.45 -5.01
N SER A 17 -2.26 -10.85 -5.70
CA SER A 17 -2.73 -10.20 -6.92
C SER A 17 -3.24 -8.77 -6.66
N LEU A 18 -3.87 -8.51 -5.51
CA LEU A 18 -4.25 -7.16 -5.10
C LEU A 18 -3.02 -6.27 -4.88
N VAL A 19 -2.00 -6.76 -4.18
CA VAL A 19 -0.78 -5.98 -3.94
C VAL A 19 -0.05 -5.67 -5.25
N LEU A 20 0.05 -6.64 -6.16
CA LEU A 20 0.65 -6.43 -7.49
C LEU A 20 -0.12 -5.39 -8.31
N ARG A 21 -1.46 -5.38 -8.21
CA ARG A 21 -2.31 -4.39 -8.87
C ARG A 21 -2.09 -3.00 -8.28
N GLU A 22 -2.03 -2.89 -6.96
CA GLU A 22 -1.78 -1.62 -6.28
C GLU A 22 -0.39 -1.08 -6.61
N ALA A 23 0.66 -1.91 -6.57
CA ALA A 23 2.00 -1.50 -6.98
C ALA A 23 2.05 -0.96 -8.43
N LYS A 24 1.28 -1.57 -9.34
CA LYS A 24 1.13 -1.09 -10.73
C LYS A 24 0.43 0.26 -10.80
N ARG A 25 -0.63 0.47 -10.00
CA ARG A 25 -1.35 1.75 -9.90
C ARG A 25 -0.43 2.84 -9.35
N LEU A 26 0.21 2.59 -8.21
CA LEU A 26 1.14 3.52 -7.57
C LEU A 26 2.28 3.92 -8.50
N HIS A 27 2.84 2.96 -9.23
CA HIS A 27 3.87 3.25 -10.24
C HIS A 27 3.36 4.22 -11.32
N ARG A 28 2.17 3.98 -11.88
CA ARG A 28 1.58 4.89 -12.88
C ARG A 28 1.34 6.29 -12.32
N THR A 29 0.89 6.40 -11.07
CA THR A 29 0.66 7.68 -10.42
C THR A 29 1.99 8.42 -10.16
N ALA A 30 3.00 7.71 -9.66
CA ALA A 30 4.32 8.24 -9.37
C ALA A 30 5.05 8.77 -10.61
N THR A 31 4.86 8.13 -11.77
CA THR A 31 5.46 8.56 -13.04
C THR A 31 4.59 9.56 -13.81
N SER A 32 3.38 9.85 -13.34
CA SER A 32 2.48 10.80 -14.01
C SER A 32 3.03 12.24 -13.95
N GLY A 33 2.53 13.10 -14.85
CA GLY A 33 2.90 14.53 -14.86
C GLY A 33 2.22 15.37 -13.76
N SER A 34 1.25 14.82 -13.03
CA SER A 34 0.54 15.56 -11.99
C SER A 34 1.31 15.49 -10.66
N LEU A 35 1.90 16.63 -10.29
CA LEU A 35 2.68 16.80 -9.06
C LEU A 35 1.88 16.47 -7.80
N ALA A 36 0.61 16.90 -7.73
CA ALA A 36 -0.28 16.61 -6.60
C ALA A 36 -0.50 15.10 -6.40
N SER A 37 -0.54 14.33 -7.49
CA SER A 37 -0.72 12.88 -7.43
C SER A 37 0.59 12.11 -7.21
N ALA A 38 1.69 12.57 -7.79
CA ALA A 38 2.98 11.88 -7.73
C ALA A 38 3.67 12.05 -6.37
N LEU A 39 3.64 13.25 -5.78
CA LEU A 39 4.40 13.57 -4.57
C LEU A 39 4.08 12.66 -3.37
N PRO A 40 2.82 12.32 -3.04
CA PRO A 40 2.52 11.38 -1.95
C PRO A 40 3.23 10.03 -2.14
N ILE A 41 3.28 9.51 -3.38
CA ILE A 41 3.91 8.22 -3.66
C ILE A 41 5.43 8.31 -3.57
N LEU A 42 6.02 9.42 -4.04
CA LEU A 42 7.46 9.66 -3.94
C LEU A 42 7.90 9.83 -2.49
N ARG A 43 7.09 10.47 -1.64
CA ARG A 43 7.35 10.54 -0.19
C ARG A 43 7.34 9.17 0.47
N ARG A 44 6.40 8.28 0.09
CA ARG A 44 6.37 6.87 0.57
C ARG A 44 7.64 6.10 0.17
N LEU A 45 8.13 6.29 -1.05
CA LEU A 45 9.38 5.69 -1.52
C LEU A 45 10.60 6.14 -0.69
N LEU A 46 10.65 7.41 -0.28
CA LEU A 46 11.70 7.94 0.60
C LEU A 46 11.58 7.40 2.02
N ALA A 47 10.38 7.41 2.60
CA ALA A 47 10.14 6.93 3.95
C ALA A 47 10.50 5.44 4.12
N SER A 48 10.21 4.63 3.10
CA SER A 48 10.57 3.21 3.06
C SER A 48 12.02 2.94 2.63
N ASN A 49 12.83 3.98 2.38
CA ASN A 49 14.20 3.89 1.89
C ASN A 49 14.37 2.93 0.69
N SER A 50 13.36 2.86 -0.18
CA SER A 50 13.35 1.91 -1.32
C SER A 50 14.22 2.38 -2.50
N LEU A 51 14.58 3.66 -2.50
CA LEU A 51 15.53 4.31 -3.40
C LEU A 51 16.47 5.19 -2.56
N PRO A 52 17.58 4.62 -2.06
CA PRO A 52 18.48 5.34 -1.18
C PRO A 52 19.22 6.46 -1.92
N GLY A 53 19.58 7.51 -1.19
CA GLY A 53 20.49 8.57 -1.68
C GLY A 53 19.85 9.62 -2.58
N LEU A 54 18.52 9.70 -2.66
CA LEU A 54 17.81 10.74 -3.41
C LEU A 54 16.96 11.60 -2.47
N SER A 55 16.98 12.91 -2.68
CA SER A 55 15.99 13.82 -2.08
C SER A 55 14.67 13.80 -2.85
N LEU A 56 13.59 14.33 -2.25
CA LEU A 56 12.27 14.38 -2.90
C LEU A 56 12.27 15.15 -4.25
N PRO A 57 12.91 16.33 -4.38
CA PRO A 57 12.99 17.02 -5.67
C PRO A 57 13.80 16.25 -6.73
N GLU A 58 14.86 15.55 -6.32
CA GLU A 58 15.66 14.71 -7.23
C GLU A 58 14.86 13.49 -7.68
N LEU A 59 14.14 12.86 -6.76
CA LEU A 59 13.28 11.72 -7.05
C LEU A 59 12.13 12.11 -7.99
N TYR A 60 11.55 13.31 -7.84
CA TYR A 60 10.53 13.82 -8.76
C TYR A 60 11.08 14.09 -10.16
N ARG A 61 12.28 14.68 -10.26
CA ARG A 61 12.98 14.89 -11.55
C ARG A 61 13.35 13.57 -12.23
N GLN A 62 13.73 12.56 -11.45
CA GLN A 62 14.13 11.24 -11.92
C GLN A 62 13.01 10.20 -11.81
N ARG A 63 11.73 10.63 -11.76
CA ARG A 63 10.59 9.74 -11.51
C ARG A 63 10.47 8.62 -12.54
N ASP A 64 10.97 8.81 -13.76
CA ASP A 64 11.01 7.77 -14.80
C ASP A 64 11.90 6.57 -14.44
N LYS A 65 12.83 6.75 -13.48
CA LYS A 65 13.64 5.66 -12.92
C LYS A 65 12.90 4.85 -11.85
N VAL A 66 11.75 5.32 -11.37
CA VAL A 66 10.92 4.58 -10.41
C VAL A 66 10.33 3.37 -11.12
N GLN A 67 10.73 2.19 -10.65
CA GLN A 67 10.23 0.89 -11.13
C GLN A 67 9.27 0.25 -10.12
N ARG A 68 8.38 -0.62 -10.62
CA ARG A 68 7.40 -1.36 -9.77
C ARG A 68 8.02 -2.12 -8.61
N LYS A 69 9.26 -2.61 -8.75
CA LYS A 69 9.97 -3.30 -7.66
C LYS A 69 10.21 -2.41 -6.43
N HIS A 70 10.40 -1.11 -6.64
CA HIS A 70 10.56 -0.16 -5.52
C HIS A 70 9.23 0.01 -4.79
N LEU A 71 8.11 0.09 -5.52
CA LEU A 71 6.78 0.15 -4.90
C LEU A 71 6.43 -1.13 -4.15
N LEU A 72 6.79 -2.30 -4.67
CA LEU A 72 6.59 -3.57 -3.96
C LEU A 72 7.41 -3.62 -2.67
N ARG A 73 8.65 -3.12 -2.69
CA ARG A 73 9.47 -2.99 -1.49
C ARG A 73 8.87 -2.01 -0.48
N THR A 74 8.35 -0.87 -0.95
CA THR A 74 7.63 0.09 -0.11
C THR A 74 6.42 -0.54 0.55
N LEU A 75 5.57 -1.24 -0.21
CA LEU A 75 4.38 -1.91 0.32
C LEU A 75 4.74 -3.01 1.32
N ALA A 76 5.79 -3.77 1.07
CA ALA A 76 6.30 -4.76 2.02
C ALA A 76 6.77 -4.08 3.31
N SER A 77 7.56 -3.00 3.21
CA SER A 77 8.05 -2.23 4.36
C SER A 77 6.93 -1.63 5.19
N GLU A 78 5.88 -1.10 4.55
CA GLU A 78 4.70 -0.56 5.22
C GLU A 78 3.89 -1.67 5.92
N ALA A 79 3.91 -2.89 5.39
CA ALA A 79 3.33 -4.07 6.03
C ALA A 79 4.25 -4.69 7.11
N GLY A 80 5.41 -4.09 7.40
CA GLY A 80 6.35 -4.57 8.41
C GLY A 80 7.38 -5.61 7.93
N PHE A 81 7.48 -5.84 6.62
CA PHE A 81 8.40 -6.80 6.03
C PHE A 81 9.59 -6.11 5.36
N ALA A 82 10.80 -6.63 5.57
CA ALA A 82 12.00 -6.10 4.94
C ALA A 82 12.03 -6.33 3.40
N HIS A 83 11.41 -7.41 2.94
CA HIS A 83 11.49 -7.89 1.55
C HIS A 83 10.12 -8.30 1.01
N TRP A 84 9.91 -8.11 -0.29
CA TRP A 84 8.68 -8.50 -0.98
C TRP A 84 8.47 -10.01 -0.95
N GLU A 85 9.54 -10.80 -1.03
CA GLU A 85 9.51 -12.25 -1.00
C GLU A 85 8.92 -12.78 0.32
N SER A 86 9.34 -12.20 1.45
CA SER A 86 8.80 -12.53 2.78
C SER A 86 7.34 -12.10 2.90
N TYR A 87 6.99 -10.91 2.41
CA TYR A 87 5.61 -10.45 2.43
C TYR A 87 4.70 -11.33 1.57
N ARG A 88 5.19 -11.76 0.39
CA ARG A 88 4.45 -12.62 -0.53
C ARG A 88 4.07 -13.96 0.11
N GLN A 89 4.95 -14.56 0.91
CA GLN A 89 4.64 -15.83 1.59
C GLN A 89 3.44 -15.67 2.53
N VAL A 90 3.38 -14.57 3.29
CA VAL A 90 2.25 -14.29 4.18
C VAL A 90 0.98 -13.96 3.39
N LEU A 91 1.11 -13.29 2.25
CA LEU A 91 -0.02 -13.00 1.37
C LEU A 91 -0.66 -14.27 0.78
N ASP A 92 0.04 -15.40 0.72
CA ASP A 92 -0.55 -16.65 0.26
C ASP A 92 -1.56 -17.23 1.27
N GLU A 93 -1.43 -16.85 2.55
CA GLU A 93 -2.31 -17.27 3.65
C GLU A 93 -3.35 -16.19 4.05
N LEU A 94 -3.19 -14.96 3.56
CA LEU A 94 -3.99 -13.82 3.96
C LEU A 94 -5.33 -13.74 3.21
N ALA A 95 -6.40 -13.41 3.94
CA ALA A 95 -7.69 -13.13 3.35
C ALA A 95 -7.66 -11.78 2.58
N PRO A 96 -8.17 -11.70 1.33
CA PRO A 96 -8.19 -10.46 0.54
C PRO A 96 -8.84 -9.27 1.26
N GLU A 97 -9.78 -9.52 2.16
CA GLU A 97 -10.52 -8.52 2.94
C GLU A 97 -9.59 -7.68 3.83
N GLN A 98 -8.48 -8.26 4.28
CA GLN A 98 -7.48 -7.57 5.11
C GLN A 98 -6.66 -6.55 4.31
N LEU A 99 -6.71 -6.59 2.97
CA LEU A 99 -6.00 -5.68 2.07
C LEU A 99 -6.89 -4.59 1.46
N GLN A 100 -8.14 -4.46 1.93
CA GLN A 100 -9.09 -3.47 1.43
C GLN A 100 -8.63 -2.02 1.61
N HIS A 101 -7.66 -1.76 2.49
CA HIS A 101 -7.07 -0.43 2.69
C HIS A 101 -6.42 0.14 1.41
N PHE A 102 -5.90 -0.70 0.51
CA PHE A 102 -5.31 -0.23 -0.77
C PHE A 102 -6.32 0.42 -1.70
N GLU A 103 -7.55 -0.10 -1.74
CA GLU A 103 -8.62 0.46 -2.56
C GLU A 103 -9.15 1.78 -1.98
N LEU A 104 -9.13 1.93 -0.66
CA LEU A 104 -9.95 2.90 0.05
C LEU A 104 -9.21 4.22 0.37
N VAL A 105 -7.93 4.16 0.76
CA VAL A 105 -7.10 5.37 1.07
C VAL A 105 -7.03 6.37 -0.10
N TYR A 106 -7.28 5.92 -1.34
CA TYR A 106 -7.16 6.76 -2.54
C TYR A 106 -8.46 6.95 -3.34
N ARG A 107 -9.59 6.32 -2.97
CA ARG A 107 -10.86 6.45 -3.72
C ARG A 107 -11.93 7.28 -3.02
N GLN A 108 -11.80 7.54 -1.73
CA GLN A 108 -12.83 8.24 -0.95
C GLN A 108 -12.32 9.58 -0.43
N ALA A 109 -12.19 10.56 -1.32
CA ALA A 109 -11.93 11.95 -0.94
C ALA A 109 -13.16 12.67 -0.35
N GLY A 110 -14.24 11.94 0.00
CA GLY A 110 -15.51 12.51 0.46
C GLY A 110 -16.07 11.89 1.75
N HIS A 111 -15.34 10.99 2.41
CA HIS A 111 -15.77 10.36 3.66
C HIS A 111 -14.99 10.93 4.85
N LEU A 112 -15.63 10.96 6.03
CA LEU A 112 -14.97 11.40 7.24
C LEU A 112 -14.01 10.29 7.71
N ASN A 113 -12.72 10.63 7.74
CA ASN A 113 -11.66 9.75 8.21
C ASN A 113 -11.37 10.05 9.68
N CYS A 114 -11.84 9.19 10.58
CA CYS A 114 -11.54 9.29 12.01
C CYS A 114 -10.21 8.58 12.29
N TRP A 115 -9.15 9.34 12.56
CA TRP A 115 -7.82 8.82 12.87
C TRP A 115 -7.66 8.54 14.36
N PHE A 116 -7.08 7.38 14.68
CA PHE A 116 -6.80 6.93 16.03
C PHE A 116 -5.32 6.56 16.15
N SER A 117 -4.75 6.89 17.31
CA SER A 117 -3.35 6.60 17.62
C SER A 117 -3.10 5.12 17.93
N SER A 118 -4.16 4.38 18.32
CA SER A 118 -4.11 2.94 18.57
C SER A 118 -5.18 2.18 17.76
N PRO A 119 -4.86 1.00 17.22
CA PRO A 119 -5.84 0.11 16.60
C PRO A 119 -6.94 -0.34 17.57
N ASP A 120 -6.65 -0.38 18.87
CA ASP A 120 -7.62 -0.80 19.89
C ASP A 120 -8.70 0.26 20.10
N GLU A 121 -8.31 1.54 20.13
CA GLU A 121 -9.26 2.66 20.21
C GLU A 121 -10.17 2.69 18.99
N ALA A 122 -9.60 2.46 17.80
CA ALA A 122 -10.37 2.42 16.56
C ALA A 122 -11.33 1.22 16.51
N ARG A 123 -10.95 0.07 17.06
CA ARG A 123 -11.85 -1.08 17.24
C ARG A 123 -13.02 -0.74 18.16
N GLN A 124 -12.75 -0.09 19.30
CA GLN A 124 -13.80 0.35 20.22
C GLN A 124 -14.75 1.35 19.55
N TYR A 125 -14.22 2.29 18.77
CA TYR A 125 -15.03 3.25 18.04
C TYR A 125 -15.95 2.58 17.02
N VAL A 126 -15.45 1.65 16.21
CA VAL A 126 -16.27 0.89 15.25
C VAL A 126 -17.35 0.06 15.95
N ALA A 127 -17.05 -0.51 17.12
CA ALA A 127 -18.04 -1.26 17.88
C ALA A 127 -19.22 -0.39 18.36
N HIS A 128 -18.98 0.89 18.64
CA HIS A 128 -20.02 1.82 19.14
C HIS A 128 -20.73 2.61 18.03
N HIS A 129 -20.01 3.02 16.99
CA HIS A 129 -20.51 3.96 15.97
C HIS A 129 -20.66 3.33 14.59
N GLY A 130 -20.22 2.08 14.41
CA GLY A 130 -20.11 1.48 13.10
C GLY A 130 -18.98 2.10 12.27
N GLY A 131 -19.05 1.92 10.95
CA GLY A 131 -17.99 2.31 10.03
C GLY A 131 -16.95 1.21 9.82
N ARG A 132 -15.95 1.52 8.98
CA ARG A 132 -14.96 0.53 8.54
C ARG A 132 -13.59 0.84 9.10
N LEU A 133 -13.06 -0.07 9.93
CA LEU A 133 -11.71 0.00 10.48
C LEU A 133 -10.66 -0.35 9.43
N LEU A 134 -9.63 0.48 9.31
CA LEU A 134 -8.42 0.18 8.56
C LEU A 134 -7.18 0.46 9.42
N CYS A 135 -6.29 -0.51 9.56
CA CYS A 135 -5.00 -0.30 10.21
C CYS A 135 -3.98 0.28 9.22
N VAL A 136 -3.25 1.31 9.63
CA VAL A 136 -2.19 1.97 8.85
C VAL A 136 -0.94 2.05 9.73
N GLY A 137 -0.07 1.05 9.63
CA GLY A 137 1.10 0.92 10.50
C GLY A 137 0.69 0.72 11.97
N GLN A 138 1.13 1.62 12.85
CA GLN A 138 0.73 1.63 14.26
C GLN A 138 -0.57 2.40 14.55
N GLN A 139 -1.11 3.10 13.56
CA GLN A 139 -2.34 3.87 13.69
C GLN A 139 -3.50 3.14 13.04
N ALA A 140 -4.71 3.64 13.25
CA ALA A 140 -5.89 3.16 12.56
C ALA A 140 -6.77 4.32 12.13
N VAL A 141 -7.48 4.12 11.02
CA VAL A 141 -8.49 5.04 10.51
C VAL A 141 -9.82 4.32 10.44
N VAL A 142 -10.87 4.96 10.94
CA VAL A 142 -12.25 4.52 10.75
C VAL A 142 -12.87 5.39 9.69
N LEU A 143 -13.39 4.73 8.66
CA LEU A 143 -14.12 5.36 7.59
C LEU A 143 -15.59 5.35 7.97
N VAL A 144 -16.13 6.53 8.23
CA VAL A 144 -17.54 6.68 8.54
C VAL A 144 -18.26 6.94 7.22
N ASP A 145 -19.09 5.99 6.80
CA ASP A 145 -20.08 6.27 5.78
C ASP A 145 -21.11 7.20 6.40
N LEU A 146 -21.05 8.50 6.07
CA LEU A 146 -22.14 9.41 6.37
C LEU A 146 -23.39 8.84 5.69
N PRO A 147 -24.49 8.58 6.43
CA PRO A 147 -25.75 8.23 5.78
C PRO A 147 -26.09 9.37 4.82
N ALA A 148 -26.44 9.03 3.58
CA ALA A 148 -26.95 9.99 2.62
C ALA A 148 -28.15 10.70 3.27
N ALA A 149 -28.02 12.00 3.48
CA ALA A 149 -29.10 12.86 3.94
C ALA A 149 -30.21 12.94 2.89
#